data_AF-A0A2N9NBI1-F1
#
_entry.id   AF-A0A2N9NBI1-F1
#
_cell.length_a   1.000
_cell.length_b   1.000
_cell.length_c   1.000
_cell.angle_alpha   90.00
_cell.angle_beta   90.00
_cell.angle_gamma   90.00
#
_symmetry.space_group_name_H-M   'P 1'
#
loop_
_entity.id
_entity.type
_entity.pdbx_description
1 polymer ?
#
loop_
_entity_poly.entity_id
_entity_poly.type
_entity_poly.pdbx_seq_one_letter_code
_entity_poly.pdbx_strand_id
1 'polypeptide(L)'
;MNPCHDALKPAGFSVGDGSMIVELTPRGQQRAADIIRRHRLAERLFTDSLAMDSETEIEQQACKFEHILSPEATDKICAFLGHPRTCPHGAPIPEGACCGKVVNAIPATEKIRSIV
;
A
#
# COMPACT_ATOMS: atom_id res chain seq x y z
N MET A 1 -13.24 14.80 -16.25
CA MET A 1 -11.78 15.02 -16.23
C MET A 1 -11.11 13.67 -16.22
N ASN A 2 -10.29 13.34 -17.23
CA ASN A 2 -9.61 12.03 -17.30
C ASN A 2 -8.47 12.01 -16.25
N PRO A 3 -8.55 11.18 -15.19
CA PRO A 3 -7.59 11.21 -14.07
C PRO A 3 -6.14 10.91 -14.45
N CYS A 4 -5.90 10.41 -15.66
CA CYS A 4 -4.57 10.01 -16.13
C CYS A 4 -3.72 11.19 -16.62
N HIS A 5 -4.32 12.24 -17.20
CA HIS A 5 -3.57 13.40 -17.70
C HIS A 5 -2.92 14.22 -16.58
N ASP A 6 -3.52 14.24 -15.39
CA ASP A 6 -2.99 15.00 -14.25
C ASP A 6 -1.88 14.25 -13.51
N ALA A 7 -1.73 12.93 -13.74
CA ALA A 7 -0.79 12.07 -13.03
C ALA A 7 0.56 11.93 -13.75
N LEU A 8 0.58 12.07 -15.07
CA LEU A 8 1.76 11.88 -15.91
C LEU A 8 2.07 13.14 -16.72
N LYS A 9 3.35 13.51 -16.81
CA LYS A 9 3.85 14.58 -17.68
C LYS A 9 4.92 14.04 -18.62
N PRO A 10 5.05 14.57 -19.85
CA PRO A 10 6.16 14.22 -20.73
C PRO A 10 7.48 14.72 -20.13
N ALA A 11 8.52 13.89 -20.22
CA ALA A 11 9.88 14.16 -19.73
C ALA A 11 10.93 14.14 -20.85
N GLY A 12 10.61 13.58 -22.02
CA GLY A 12 11.49 13.55 -23.18
C GLY A 12 11.16 12.42 -24.14
N PHE A 13 12.11 12.09 -25.00
CA PHE A 13 12.06 10.94 -25.90
C PHE A 13 13.28 10.06 -25.67
N SER A 14 13.10 8.75 -25.68
CA SER A 14 14.19 7.78 -25.63
C SER A 14 15.02 7.87 -26.92
N VAL A 15 16.34 7.86 -26.78
CA VAL A 15 17.29 7.99 -27.90
C VAL A 15 17.28 6.75 -28.82
N GLY A 16 16.79 5.60 -28.33
CA GLY A 16 16.79 4.33 -29.07
C GLY A 16 15.61 4.17 -30.02
N ASP A 17 14.40 4.08 -29.47
CA ASP A 17 13.17 3.78 -30.23
C ASP A 17 12.28 5.01 -30.48
N GLY A 18 12.69 6.19 -29.99
CA GLY A 18 11.91 7.42 -30.12
C GLY A 18 10.60 7.42 -29.30
N SER A 19 10.46 6.50 -28.33
CA SER A 19 9.29 6.45 -27.46
C SER A 19 9.28 7.61 -26.46
N MET A 20 8.07 8.03 -26.08
CA MET A 20 7.89 9.15 -25.15
C MET A 20 8.18 8.69 -23.73
N ILE A 21 9.11 9.37 -23.06
CA ILE A 21 9.38 9.19 -21.65
C ILE A 21 8.37 10.03 -20.86
N VAL A 22 7.72 9.41 -19.89
CA VAL A 22 6.79 10.07 -18.97
C VAL A 22 7.30 10.00 -17.54
N GLU A 23 7.02 11.04 -16.78
CA GLU A 23 7.29 11.12 -15.35
C GLU A 23 5.98 11.32 -14.58
N LEU A 24 5.96 10.85 -13.34
CA LEU A 24 4.87 11.18 -12.42
C LEU A 24 4.93 12.67 -12.07
N THR A 25 3.79 13.34 -12.17
CA THR A 25 3.60 14.67 -11.57
C THR A 25 3.61 14.55 -10.05
N PRO A 26 3.74 15.65 -9.27
CA PRO A 26 3.63 15.58 -7.82
C PRO A 26 2.33 14.91 -7.33
N ARG A 27 1.21 15.16 -8.03
CA ARG A 27 -0.07 14.49 -7.77
C ARG A 27 -0.04 13.00 -8.15
N GLY A 28 0.63 12.67 -9.25
CA GLY A 28 0.88 11.28 -9.66
C GLY A 28 1.71 10.51 -8.63
N GLN A 29 2.75 11.15 -8.07
CA GLN A 29 3.59 10.57 -7.01
C GLN A 29 2.78 10.28 -5.74
N GLN A 30 1.93 11.21 -5.29
CA GLN A 30 1.04 10.99 -4.15
C GLN A 30 0.09 9.82 -4.40
N ARG A 31 -0.57 9.80 -5.56
CA ARG A 31 -1.49 8.71 -5.92
C ARG A 31 -0.78 7.35 -6.02
N ALA A 32 0.43 7.31 -6.58
CA ALA A 32 1.24 6.10 -6.64
C ALA A 32 1.65 5.63 -5.24
N ALA A 33 2.07 6.55 -4.36
CA ALA A 33 2.40 6.24 -2.98
C ALA A 33 1.19 5.66 -2.23
N ASP A 34 -0.02 6.19 -2.44
CA ASP A 34 -1.24 5.66 -1.83
C ASP A 34 -1.55 4.23 -2.30
N ILE A 35 -1.40 3.94 -3.60
CA ILE A 35 -1.61 2.60 -4.15
C ILE A 35 -0.59 1.64 -3.54
N ILE A 36 0.70 1.98 -3.59
CA ILE A 36 1.78 1.18 -3.00
C ILE A 36 1.55 0.93 -1.50
N ARG A 37 1.07 1.94 -0.76
CA ARG A 37 0.74 1.80 0.66
C ARG A 37 -0.38 0.78 0.87
N ARG A 38 -1.46 0.85 0.07
CA ARG A 38 -2.58 -0.10 0.15
C ARG A 38 -2.12 -1.52 -0.17
N HIS A 39 -1.35 -1.71 -1.25
CA HIS A 39 -0.79 -3.01 -1.64
C HIS A 39 -0.01 -3.65 -0.49
N ARG A 40 0.98 -2.91 0.03
CA ARG A 40 1.91 -3.43 1.03
C ARG A 40 1.25 -3.71 2.37
N LEU A 41 0.23 -2.93 2.73
CA LEU A 41 -0.59 -3.22 3.92
C LEU A 41 -1.51 -4.42 3.70
N ALA A 42 -2.03 -4.62 2.49
CA ALA A 42 -2.79 -5.81 2.14
C ALA A 42 -1.93 -7.07 2.21
N GLU A 43 -0.71 -7.04 1.67
CA GLU A 43 0.27 -8.13 1.81
C GLU A 43 0.50 -8.47 3.30
N ARG A 44 0.78 -7.48 4.14
CA ARG A 44 0.94 -7.69 5.59
C ARG A 44 -0.31 -8.26 6.24
N LEU A 45 -1.51 -7.83 5.86
CA LEU A 45 -2.75 -8.37 6.39
C LEU A 45 -2.92 -9.86 6.04
N PHE A 46 -2.71 -10.21 4.77
CA PHE A 46 -2.83 -11.59 4.29
C PHE A 46 -1.78 -12.52 4.92
N THR A 47 -0.55 -12.05 5.07
CA THR A 47 0.52 -12.82 5.72
C THR A 47 0.34 -12.90 7.23
N ASP A 48 0.26 -11.76 7.94
CA ASP A 48 0.36 -11.72 9.40
C ASP A 48 -0.93 -12.16 10.11
N SER A 49 -2.10 -11.86 9.52
CA SER A 49 -3.40 -12.05 10.19
C SER A 49 -4.21 -13.20 9.62
N LEU A 50 -4.05 -13.50 8.32
CA LEU A 50 -4.77 -14.58 7.65
C LEU A 50 -3.89 -15.80 7.39
N ALA A 51 -2.60 -15.76 7.79
CA ALA A 51 -1.65 -16.87 7.72
C ALA A 51 -1.60 -17.53 6.32
N MET A 52 -1.63 -16.72 5.27
CA MET A 52 -1.43 -17.20 3.91
C MET A 52 0.06 -17.43 3.63
N ASP A 53 0.40 -18.58 3.05
CA ASP A 53 1.80 -18.96 2.79
C ASP A 53 2.22 -18.79 1.32
N SER A 54 1.26 -18.74 0.40
CA SER A 54 1.55 -18.62 -1.04
C SER A 54 1.79 -17.16 -1.42
N GLU A 55 3.06 -16.80 -1.66
CA GLU A 55 3.44 -15.45 -2.13
C GLU A 55 2.67 -15.03 -3.39
N THR A 56 2.48 -15.97 -4.33
CA THR A 56 1.75 -15.70 -5.58
C THR A 56 0.28 -15.36 -5.30
N GLU A 57 -0.34 -16.07 -4.37
CA GLU A 57 -1.74 -15.82 -4.02
C GLU A 57 -1.89 -14.52 -3.25
N ILE A 58 -0.99 -14.25 -2.29
CA ILE A 58 -0.95 -13.00 -1.54
C ILE A 58 -0.85 -11.80 -2.50
N GLU A 59 0.07 -11.84 -3.46
CA GLU A 59 0.25 -10.78 -4.46
C GLU A 59 -1.03 -10.55 -5.28
N GLN A 60 -1.65 -11.63 -5.76
CA GLN A 60 -2.89 -11.54 -6.54
C GLN A 60 -4.06 -10.97 -5.74
N GLN A 61 -4.18 -11.33 -4.46
CA GLN A 61 -5.24 -10.80 -3.59
C GLN A 61 -4.94 -9.36 -3.20
N ALA A 62 -3.69 -9.03 -2.86
CA ALA A 62 -3.25 -7.68 -2.52
C ALA A 62 -3.51 -6.69 -3.68
N CYS A 63 -3.20 -7.07 -4.91
CA CYS A 63 -3.44 -6.25 -6.11
C CYS A 63 -4.94 -5.96 -6.33
N LYS A 64 -5.84 -6.89 -6.01
CA LYS A 64 -7.29 -6.63 -6.07
C LYS A 64 -7.75 -5.77 -4.90
N PHE A 65 -7.21 -6.07 -3.71
CA PHE A 65 -7.61 -5.43 -2.47
C PHE A 65 -7.21 -3.95 -2.43
N GLU A 66 -6.05 -3.61 -2.98
CA GLU A 66 -5.56 -2.22 -3.01
C GLU A 66 -6.51 -1.26 -3.75
N HIS A 67 -7.27 -1.75 -4.72
CA HIS A 67 -8.20 -0.94 -5.50
C HIS A 67 -9.53 -0.69 -4.79
N ILE A 68 -9.90 -1.52 -3.81
CA ILE A 68 -11.15 -1.38 -3.07
C ILE A 68 -10.97 -0.71 -1.70
N LEU A 69 -9.72 -0.64 -1.21
CA LEU A 69 -9.42 -0.03 0.08
C LEU A 69 -9.58 1.50 0.06
N SER A 70 -10.53 1.99 0.86
CA SER A 70 -10.64 3.42 1.14
C SER A 70 -9.44 3.93 1.96
N PRO A 71 -9.13 5.24 1.94
CA PRO A 71 -8.10 5.82 2.80
C PRO A 71 -8.31 5.51 4.29
N GLU A 72 -9.56 5.59 4.77
CA GLU A 72 -9.92 5.33 6.16
C GLU A 72 -9.69 3.86 6.53
N ALA A 73 -10.12 2.93 5.67
CA ALA A 73 -9.91 1.49 5.87
C ALA A 73 -8.40 1.16 5.89
N THR A 74 -7.63 1.77 4.98
CA THR A 74 -6.18 1.61 4.91
C THR A 74 -5.50 2.03 6.20
N ASP A 75 -5.90 3.17 6.77
CA ASP A 75 -5.36 3.66 8.03
C ASP A 75 -5.75 2.79 9.23
N LYS A 76 -6.96 2.23 9.24
CA LYS A 76 -7.39 1.25 10.25
C LYS A 76 -6.60 -0.06 10.17
N ILE A 77 -6.33 -0.56 8.96
CA ILE A 77 -5.48 -1.74 8.75
C ILE A 77 -4.05 -1.45 9.23
N CYS A 78 -3.48 -0.30 8.87
CA CYS A 78 -2.16 0.10 9.32
C CYS A 78 -2.05 0.14 10.86
N ALA A 79 -3.06 0.71 11.54
CA ALA A 79 -3.12 0.75 13.00
C ALA A 79 -3.33 -0.65 13.61
N PHE A 80 -4.19 -1.48 13.01
CA PHE A 80 -4.42 -2.86 13.44
C PHE A 80 -3.15 -3.71 13.39
N LEU A 81 -2.32 -3.52 12.35
CA LEU A 81 -1.03 -4.18 12.18
C LEU A 81 0.10 -3.56 13.02
N GLY A 82 -0.19 -2.56 13.86
CA GLY A 82 0.81 -1.91 14.71
C GLY A 82 1.77 -0.97 13.98
N HIS A 83 1.33 -0.34 12.88
CA HIS A 83 2.11 0.57 12.04
C HIS A 83 3.39 -0.06 11.45
N PRO A 84 3.29 -1.16 10.67
CA PRO A 84 4.45 -1.78 10.05
C PRO A 84 5.15 -0.81 9.09
N ARG A 85 6.48 -0.89 9.05
CA ARG A 85 7.34 -0.01 8.24
C ARG A 85 7.77 -0.64 6.91
N THR A 86 7.65 -1.96 6.78
CA THR A 86 8.02 -2.73 5.61
C THR A 86 6.96 -3.78 5.30
N CYS A 87 6.83 -4.15 4.03
CA CYS A 87 6.02 -5.29 3.61
C CYS A 87 6.76 -6.63 3.86
N PRO A 88 6.14 -7.79 3.65
CA PRO A 88 6.80 -9.10 3.80
C PRO A 88 8.07 -9.24 2.96
N HIS A 89 8.13 -8.57 1.80
CA HIS A 89 9.26 -8.56 0.87
C HIS A 89 10.37 -7.54 1.24
N GLY A 90 10.22 -6.82 2.36
CA GLY A 90 11.21 -5.84 2.85
C GLY A 90 11.11 -4.44 2.24
N ALA A 91 10.18 -4.19 1.30
CA ALA A 91 10.00 -2.87 0.72
C ALA A 91 9.27 -1.90 1.69
N PRO A 92 9.65 -0.61 1.74
CA PRO A 92 9.13 0.33 2.75
C PRO A 92 7.65 0.66 2.52
N ILE A 93 6.83 0.72 3.57
CA ILE A 93 5.43 1.13 3.44
C ILE A 93 5.36 2.67 3.49
N PRO A 94 4.84 3.36 2.46
CA PRO A 94 4.63 4.81 2.53
C PRO A 94 3.76 5.17 3.73
N GLU A 95 4.12 6.22 4.45
CA GLU A 95 3.38 6.64 5.64
C GLU A 95 2.04 7.26 5.30
N GLY A 96 1.08 7.14 6.22
CA GLY A 96 -0.22 7.80 6.13
C GLY A 96 -0.52 8.59 7.40
N ALA A 97 -1.69 9.23 7.45
CA ALA A 97 -2.07 10.12 8.55
C ALA A 97 -2.10 9.42 9.92
N CYS A 98 -2.34 8.09 9.95
CA CYS A 98 -2.33 7.32 11.19
C CYS A 98 -0.92 7.09 11.78
N CYS A 99 0.15 7.14 10.98
CA CYS A 99 1.51 6.81 11.42
C CYS A 99 2.11 7.81 12.42
N GLY A 100 1.63 9.07 12.43
CA GLY A 100 2.08 10.10 13.37
C GLY A 100 1.36 10.09 14.72
N LYS A 101 0.34 9.24 14.91
CA LYS A 101 -0.50 9.18 16.11
C LYS A 101 -0.12 7.97 16.96
N VAL A 102 1.14 7.91 17.40
CA VAL A 102 1.58 6.84 18.31
C VAL A 102 1.09 7.16 19.72
N VAL A 103 -0.07 6.62 20.09
CA VAL A 103 -0.47 6.45 21.50
C VAL A 103 -0.80 4.98 21.72
N ASN A 104 0.16 4.27 22.33
CA ASN A 104 0.05 2.93 22.91
C ASN A 104 -0.51 1.84 21.98
N ALA A 105 0.37 1.25 21.16
CA ALA A 105 0.08 0.00 20.49
C ALA A 105 -0.14 -1.12 21.53
N ILE A 106 -1.36 -1.65 21.60
CA ILE A 106 -1.64 -2.90 22.31
C ILE A 106 -1.03 -4.03 21.46
N PRO A 107 -0.16 -4.89 22.02
CA PRO A 107 0.44 -5.98 21.26
C PRO A 107 -0.64 -6.90 20.67
N ALA A 108 -0.46 -7.29 19.40
CA ALA A 108 -1.39 -8.10 18.61
C ALA A 108 -1.66 -9.51 19.20
N THR A 109 -1.00 -9.88 20.30
CA THR A 109 -1.10 -11.21 20.94
C THR A 109 -2.33 -11.40 21.82
N GLU A 110 -3.14 -10.38 22.07
CA GLU A 110 -4.21 -10.46 23.10
C GLU A 110 -5.66 -10.35 22.58
N LYS A 111 -5.89 -10.29 21.25
CA LYS A 111 -7.25 -10.06 20.70
C LYS A 111 -8.01 -11.28 20.19
N ILE A 112 -7.43 -12.49 20.17
CA ILE A 112 -8.10 -13.67 19.59
C ILE A 112 -8.85 -14.54 20.65
N ARG A 113 -8.82 -14.20 21.95
CA ARG A 113 -9.48 -15.01 23.00
C ARG A 113 -10.99 -14.77 23.21
N SER A 114 -11.72 -14.17 22.26
CA SER A 114 -13.16 -13.88 22.45
C SER A 114 -14.08 -14.35 21.32
N ILE A 115 -13.61 -15.14 20.35
CA ILE A 115 -14.46 -15.61 19.23
C ILE A 115 -14.54 -17.15 19.13
N VAL A 116 -14.02 -17.89 20.11
CA VAL A 116 -14.34 -19.33 20.27
C VAL A 116 -14.61 -19.66 21.72
#